data_AF-A4SKH4-F1
#
_entry.id   AF-A4SKH4-F1
#
_cell.length_a   1.000
_cell.length_b   1.000
_cell.length_c   1.000
_cell.angle_alpha   90.00
_cell.angle_beta   90.00
_cell.angle_gamma   90.00
#
_symmetry.space_group_name_H-M   'P 1'
#
loop_
_entity.id
_entity.type
_entity.pdbx_description
1 polymer ?
#
loop_
_entity_poly.entity_id
_entity_poly.type
_entity_poly.pdbx_seq_one_letter_code
_entity_poly.pdbx_strand_id
1 'polypeptide(L)'
;MEYDIQLLFSQFLGWLLLLFHTVIVAGISLRVVMKRRPIGVSLAWLALIYAIPFAGVGFYVLFGEIRLGRRRAERAKAMYRPYAIWIRQLARLFPQHCCEVGSKAQPLHDLIQGRLAMPMLSGNRMTLLSQPESILREIARDIRQSSQSCYLEYYIWHPGGDTDDVCDALMEVAARGVDCRLLLDSMGSKAFFRSHWPKKLRKAGVKLVEVLPVGAWRIPFQRQDLRMHRKLVVIDDRVGYTGSMNMVDPRFFKQNAGVGQWVDIMIRVQGPVVPLMWSIFVWDWEMETGERLLDSLQHDPEAWPQSNYRAQLIPSGPFVGGDCIQQSLLLAIYQARHHLVLTTPYFVPDDPLAAALSSAAARGVQVQLVLPARNDSIMANHACNAFMEELLEAGVEVYRYDAGLLHTKSVLVDDDFALVGTVNLDRRSLWLNFEVTLLIDNPLFVAEMTHLVQGYMTEATPMSLAKWRDRPRYKKVMENIFYLFSPLL
;
A
#
# COMPACT_ATOMS: atom_id res chain seq x y z
N MET A 1 34.70 -31.87 49.43
CA MET A 1 34.65 -32.70 48.20
C MET A 1 33.33 -32.53 47.44
N GLU A 2 32.16 -32.98 47.94
CA GLU A 2 30.89 -32.75 47.22
C GLU A 2 30.56 -31.26 47.03
N TYR A 3 30.77 -30.44 48.07
CA TYR A 3 30.59 -28.99 48.01
C TYR A 3 31.53 -28.33 47.00
N ASP A 4 32.80 -28.74 46.95
CA ASP A 4 33.79 -28.21 46.00
C ASP A 4 33.48 -28.61 44.56
N ILE A 5 32.98 -29.83 44.34
CA ILE A 5 32.55 -30.32 43.03
C ILE A 5 31.31 -29.55 42.55
N GLN A 6 30.32 -29.30 43.43
CA GLN A 6 29.15 -28.48 43.10
C GLN A 6 29.54 -27.04 42.78
N LEU A 7 30.47 -26.46 43.53
CA LEU A 7 30.97 -25.11 43.28
C LEU A 7 31.69 -25.02 41.94
N LEU A 8 32.63 -25.94 41.66
CA LEU A 8 33.33 -26.03 40.38
C LEU A 8 32.36 -26.21 39.20
N PHE A 9 31.38 -27.09 39.34
CA PHE A 9 30.36 -27.31 38.33
C PHE A 9 29.52 -26.06 38.07
N SER A 10 29.10 -25.37 39.14
CA SER A 10 28.32 -24.12 39.01
C SER A 10 29.12 -23.00 38.34
N GLN A 11 30.42 -22.88 38.65
CA GLN A 11 31.31 -21.90 38.04
C GLN A 11 31.56 -22.22 36.57
N PHE A 12 31.82 -23.48 36.25
CA PHE A 12 31.96 -23.95 34.87
C PHE A 12 30.70 -23.66 34.05
N LEU A 13 29.52 -23.98 34.58
CA LEU A 13 28.24 -23.70 33.93
C LEU A 13 28.01 -22.19 33.76
N GLY A 14 28.37 -21.39 34.77
CA GLY A 14 28.31 -19.92 34.71
C GLY A 14 29.19 -19.34 33.60
N TRP A 15 30.46 -19.77 33.51
CA TRP A 15 31.36 -19.36 32.44
C TRP A 15 30.89 -19.81 31.06
N LEU A 16 30.34 -21.02 30.96
CA LEU A 16 29.78 -21.54 29.72
C LEU A 16 28.57 -20.72 29.26
N LEU A 17 27.65 -20.39 30.17
CA LEU A 17 26.49 -19.53 29.89
C LEU A 17 26.92 -18.11 29.50
N LEU A 18 27.92 -17.54 30.17
CA LEU A 18 28.47 -16.23 29.84
C LEU A 18 29.12 -16.21 28.46
N LEU A 19 29.93 -17.23 28.14
CA LEU A 19 30.54 -17.37 26.82
C LEU A 19 29.46 -17.51 25.74
N PHE A 20 28.49 -18.38 25.94
CA PHE A 20 27.37 -18.59 25.02
C PHE A 20 26.57 -17.29 24.79
N HIS A 21 26.25 -16.57 25.87
CA HIS A 21 25.59 -15.27 25.80
C HIS A 21 26.40 -14.25 24.99
N THR A 22 27.70 -14.14 25.27
CA THR A 22 28.61 -13.18 24.63
C THR A 22 28.74 -13.47 23.13
N VAL A 23 28.92 -14.73 22.75
CA VAL A 23 29.00 -15.14 21.34
C VAL A 23 27.70 -14.84 20.60
N ILE A 24 26.55 -15.13 21.21
CA ILE A 24 25.24 -14.84 20.60
C ILE A 24 25.03 -13.33 20.44
N VAL A 25 25.28 -12.55 21.49
CA VAL A 25 25.12 -11.09 21.43
C VAL A 25 26.06 -10.50 20.39
N ALA A 26 27.33 -10.89 20.37
CA ALA A 26 28.29 -10.41 19.37
C ALA A 26 27.87 -10.79 17.94
N GLY A 27 27.43 -12.03 17.73
CA GLY A 27 26.97 -12.50 16.42
C GLY A 27 25.71 -11.78 15.94
N ILE A 28 24.74 -11.52 16.83
CA ILE A 28 23.52 -10.79 16.50
C ILE A 28 23.79 -9.29 16.31
N SER A 29 24.64 -8.67 17.13
CA SER A 29 25.07 -7.29 16.95
C SER A 29 25.79 -7.09 15.61
N LEU A 30 26.71 -7.99 15.25
CA LEU A 30 27.33 -8.00 13.93
C LEU A 30 26.28 -8.12 12.84
N ARG A 31 25.29 -9.01 12.99
CA ARG A 31 24.19 -9.17 12.05
C ARG A 31 23.36 -7.88 11.92
N VAL A 32 23.04 -7.20 13.02
CA VAL A 32 22.33 -5.90 13.02
C VAL A 32 23.11 -4.87 12.20
N VAL A 33 24.42 -4.75 12.45
CA VAL A 33 25.30 -3.81 11.74
C VAL A 33 25.42 -4.16 10.25
N MET A 34 25.60 -5.45 9.93
CA MET A 34 25.71 -5.93 8.54
C MET A 34 24.43 -5.74 7.75
N LYS A 35 23.26 -5.64 8.40
CA LYS A 35 21.98 -5.38 7.72
C LYS A 35 21.82 -3.94 7.24
N ARG A 36 22.70 -3.00 7.64
CA ARG A 36 22.73 -1.60 7.18
C ARG A 36 21.35 -0.91 7.20
N ARG A 37 20.65 -1.01 8.34
CA ARG A 37 19.39 -0.28 8.55
C ARG A 37 19.65 1.18 8.88
N PRO A 38 18.63 2.06 8.81
CA PRO A 38 18.73 3.41 9.35
C PRO A 38 19.39 3.38 10.73
N ILE A 39 20.35 4.28 10.96
CA ILE A 39 21.26 4.23 12.12
C ILE A 39 20.44 4.16 13.42
N GLY A 40 19.39 4.96 13.55
CA GLY A 40 18.51 4.94 14.72
C GLY A 40 17.86 3.57 14.98
N VAL A 41 17.41 2.86 13.95
CA VAL A 41 16.83 1.50 14.08
C VAL A 41 17.90 0.50 14.51
N SER A 42 19.09 0.58 13.91
CA SER A 42 20.22 -0.29 14.29
C SER A 42 20.62 -0.06 15.75
N LEU A 43 20.78 1.20 16.17
CA LEU A 43 21.13 1.57 17.54
C LEU A 43 20.04 1.15 18.54
N ALA A 44 18.76 1.29 18.21
CA ALA A 44 17.66 0.84 19.06
C ALA A 44 17.68 -0.68 19.28
N TRP A 45 17.94 -1.46 18.22
CA TRP A 45 18.08 -2.91 18.34
C TRP A 45 19.30 -3.30 19.16
N LEU A 46 20.46 -2.66 18.92
CA LEU A 46 21.65 -2.89 19.72
C LEU A 46 21.39 -2.56 21.19
N ALA A 47 20.81 -1.39 21.48
CA ALA A 47 20.46 -0.99 22.84
C ALA A 47 19.53 -2.02 23.52
N LEU A 48 18.50 -2.50 22.83
CA LEU A 48 17.60 -3.54 23.37
C LEU A 48 18.33 -4.87 23.62
N ILE A 49 19.20 -5.29 22.70
CA ILE A 49 20.01 -6.51 22.82
C ILE A 49 20.94 -6.44 24.04
N TYR A 50 21.56 -5.29 24.29
CA TYR A 50 22.45 -5.08 25.43
C TYR A 50 21.71 -4.84 26.75
N ALA A 51 20.55 -4.18 26.72
CA ALA A 51 19.78 -3.85 27.93
C ALA A 51 19.08 -5.07 28.55
N ILE A 52 18.66 -6.04 27.74
CA ILE A 52 17.93 -7.22 28.21
C ILE A 52 18.63 -8.50 27.72
N PRO A 53 19.56 -9.06 28.51
CA PRO A 53 20.29 -10.28 28.14
C PRO A 53 19.35 -11.41 27.73
N PHE A 54 19.69 -12.12 26.65
CA PHE A 54 18.91 -13.19 26.00
C PHE A 54 17.57 -12.75 25.40
N ALA A 55 16.73 -12.02 26.15
CA ALA A 55 15.42 -11.60 25.67
C ALA A 55 15.53 -10.56 24.54
N GLY A 56 16.48 -9.62 24.61
CA GLY A 56 16.73 -8.64 23.54
C GLY A 56 17.17 -9.31 22.24
N VAL A 57 18.00 -10.36 22.33
CA VAL A 57 18.32 -11.23 21.19
C VAL A 57 17.07 -11.94 20.67
N GLY A 58 16.26 -12.50 21.57
CA GLY A 58 14.98 -13.12 21.22
C GLY A 58 14.06 -12.16 20.46
N PHE A 59 13.88 -10.93 20.95
CA PHE A 59 13.09 -9.90 20.29
C PHE A 59 13.64 -9.55 18.90
N TYR A 60 14.97 -9.40 18.75
CA TYR A 60 15.56 -9.16 17.43
C TYR A 60 15.31 -10.34 16.48
N VAL A 61 15.44 -11.57 16.95
CA VAL A 61 15.19 -12.75 16.11
C VAL A 61 13.72 -12.85 15.70
N LEU A 62 12.77 -12.43 16.56
CA LEU A 62 11.33 -12.50 16.28
C LEU A 62 10.84 -11.33 15.41
N PHE A 63 11.25 -10.10 15.70
CA PHE A 63 10.68 -8.88 15.11
C PHE A 63 11.71 -8.06 14.33
N GLY A 64 12.99 -8.29 14.61
CA GLY A 64 14.09 -7.53 14.05
C GLY A 64 14.39 -7.85 12.60
N GLU A 65 13.76 -8.80 11.92
CA GLU A 65 13.96 -9.04 10.47
C GLU A 65 12.67 -9.33 9.71
N ILE A 66 12.58 -8.84 8.46
CA ILE A 66 11.49 -9.19 7.56
C ILE A 66 11.63 -10.66 7.18
N ARG A 67 10.70 -11.49 7.69
CA ARG A 67 10.58 -12.91 7.32
C ARG A 67 9.18 -13.11 6.74
N LEU A 68 9.08 -13.48 5.47
CA LEU A 68 7.80 -13.80 4.82
C LEU A 68 7.45 -15.30 4.87
N GLY A 69 8.31 -16.09 5.53
CA GLY A 69 8.27 -17.55 5.52
C GLY A 69 8.98 -18.13 4.29
N ARG A 70 9.60 -19.30 4.47
CA ARG A 70 10.40 -19.98 3.44
C ARG A 70 9.61 -20.25 2.15
N ARG A 71 8.35 -20.67 2.28
CA ARG A 71 7.47 -21.00 1.15
C ARG A 71 7.21 -19.81 0.22
N ARG A 72 6.90 -18.61 0.76
CA ARG A 72 6.70 -17.40 -0.04
C ARG A 72 7.99 -16.96 -0.72
N ALA A 73 9.11 -17.00 -0.01
CA ALA A 73 10.41 -16.64 -0.58
C ALA A 73 10.84 -17.58 -1.73
N GLU A 74 10.60 -18.89 -1.59
CA GLU A 74 10.88 -19.86 -2.66
C GLU A 74 9.97 -19.65 -3.87
N ARG A 75 8.66 -19.42 -3.65
CA ARG A 75 7.70 -19.09 -4.72
C ARG A 75 8.06 -17.81 -5.44
N ALA A 76 8.32 -16.71 -4.71
CA ALA A 76 8.73 -15.43 -5.29
C ALA A 76 9.91 -15.57 -6.25
N LYS A 77 10.93 -16.36 -5.86
CA LYS A 77 12.10 -16.63 -6.71
C LYS A 77 11.72 -17.41 -7.97
N ALA A 78 10.87 -18.44 -7.84
CA ALA A 78 10.43 -19.27 -8.96
C ALA A 78 9.54 -18.50 -9.94
N MET A 79 8.78 -17.52 -9.46
CA MET A 79 7.83 -16.72 -10.25
C MET A 79 8.49 -15.58 -11.01
N TYR A 80 9.62 -15.04 -10.53
CA TYR A 80 10.22 -13.83 -11.11
C TYR A 80 10.45 -13.92 -12.63
N ARG A 81 11.10 -14.99 -13.11
CA ARG A 81 11.44 -15.14 -14.53
C ARG A 81 10.20 -15.34 -15.42
N PRO A 82 9.26 -16.26 -15.12
CA PRO A 82 8.02 -16.41 -15.88
C PRO A 82 7.22 -15.10 -16.02
N TYR A 83 6.98 -14.38 -14.92
CA TYR A 83 6.21 -13.14 -14.98
C TYR A 83 6.96 -12.02 -15.70
N ALA A 84 8.28 -11.94 -15.57
CA ALA A 84 9.07 -10.99 -16.35
C ALA A 84 9.00 -11.27 -17.87
N ILE A 85 8.95 -12.55 -18.27
CA ILE A 85 8.73 -12.92 -19.67
C ILE A 85 7.31 -12.52 -20.11
N TRP A 86 6.33 -12.83 -19.28
CA TRP A 86 4.92 -12.49 -19.50
C TRP A 86 4.71 -10.98 -19.71
N ILE A 87 5.19 -10.14 -18.80
CA ILE A 87 5.07 -8.68 -18.90
C ILE A 87 5.72 -8.16 -20.20
N ARG A 88 6.89 -8.69 -20.57
CA ARG A 88 7.54 -8.34 -21.85
C ARG A 88 6.74 -8.80 -23.08
N GLN A 89 6.07 -9.95 -23.00
CA GLN A 89 5.20 -10.42 -24.08
C GLN A 89 3.96 -9.54 -24.20
N LEU A 90 3.28 -9.22 -23.10
CA LEU A 90 2.17 -8.28 -23.08
C LEU A 90 2.59 -6.92 -23.67
N ALA A 91 3.73 -6.37 -23.24
CA ALA A 91 4.25 -5.12 -23.81
C ALA A 91 4.42 -5.16 -25.33
N ARG A 92 4.78 -6.33 -25.89
CA ARG A 92 4.92 -6.55 -27.34
C ARG A 92 3.60 -6.76 -28.07
N LEU A 93 2.53 -7.16 -27.37
CA LEU A 93 1.18 -7.29 -27.95
C LEU A 93 0.54 -5.92 -28.20
N PHE A 94 1.11 -4.86 -27.64
CA PHE A 94 0.69 -3.48 -27.89
C PHE A 94 1.77 -2.66 -28.64
N PRO A 95 2.34 -3.16 -29.76
CA PRO A 95 3.45 -2.50 -30.44
C PRO A 95 3.01 -1.22 -31.18
N GLN A 96 1.70 -1.05 -31.39
CA GLN A 96 1.10 0.10 -32.10
C GLN A 96 0.93 1.34 -31.22
N HIS A 97 1.36 1.28 -29.96
CA HIS A 97 1.03 2.25 -28.91
C HIS A 97 2.26 2.74 -28.14
N CYS A 98 3.45 2.72 -28.77
CA CYS A 98 4.64 3.46 -28.35
C CYS A 98 4.28 4.94 -28.25
N CYS A 99 3.72 5.33 -27.12
CA CYS A 99 3.25 6.68 -26.91
C CYS A 99 4.46 7.55 -26.63
N GLU A 100 4.49 8.74 -27.22
CA GLU A 100 5.33 9.79 -26.68
C GLU A 100 4.80 10.07 -25.26
N VAL A 101 5.53 9.59 -24.26
CA VAL A 101 5.27 9.92 -22.86
C VAL A 101 5.40 11.44 -22.74
N GLY A 102 4.50 12.08 -21.99
CA GLY A 102 4.64 13.50 -21.71
C GLY A 102 6.03 13.79 -21.17
N SER A 103 6.69 14.86 -21.64
CA SER A 103 8.07 15.15 -21.29
C SER A 103 8.30 15.25 -19.77
N LYS A 104 7.28 15.64 -19.00
CA LYS A 104 7.31 15.67 -17.54
C LYS A 104 7.05 14.31 -16.86
N ALA A 105 6.36 13.38 -17.52
CA ALA A 105 6.18 12.02 -17.02
C ALA A 105 7.34 11.09 -17.40
N GLN A 106 8.14 11.45 -18.41
CA GLN A 106 9.24 10.61 -18.94
C GLN A 106 10.25 10.15 -17.88
N PRO A 107 10.80 10.99 -16.99
CA PRO A 107 11.78 10.52 -16.01
C PRO A 107 11.18 9.50 -15.02
N LEU A 108 9.90 9.67 -14.70
CA LEU A 108 9.19 8.73 -13.83
C LEU A 108 8.92 7.41 -14.58
N HIS A 109 8.54 7.49 -15.85
CA HIS A 109 8.43 6.32 -16.72
C HIS A 109 9.74 5.53 -16.77
N ASP A 110 10.87 6.20 -17.02
CA ASP A 110 12.19 5.58 -17.12
C ASP A 110 12.59 4.88 -15.81
N LEU A 111 12.30 5.50 -14.67
CA LEU A 111 12.53 4.90 -13.35
C LEU A 111 11.72 3.61 -13.18
N ILE A 112 10.41 3.66 -13.46
CA ILE A 112 9.50 2.51 -13.30
C ILE A 112 9.88 1.39 -14.29
N GLN A 113 10.17 1.74 -15.53
CA GLN A 113 10.62 0.80 -16.56
C GLN A 113 11.95 0.14 -16.17
N GLY A 114 12.93 0.92 -15.68
CA GLY A 114 14.24 0.41 -15.28
C GLY A 114 14.21 -0.45 -14.03
N ARG A 115 13.34 -0.13 -13.05
CA ARG A 115 13.26 -0.85 -11.77
C ARG A 115 12.32 -2.05 -11.81
N LEU A 116 11.19 -1.93 -12.51
CA LEU A 116 10.10 -2.92 -12.48
C LEU A 116 9.89 -3.64 -13.81
N ALA A 117 10.49 -3.16 -14.91
CA ALA A 117 10.17 -3.59 -16.27
C ALA A 117 8.68 -3.47 -16.62
N MET A 118 7.95 -2.61 -15.91
CA MET A 118 6.54 -2.34 -16.15
C MET A 118 6.41 -1.28 -17.25
N PRO A 119 5.82 -1.61 -18.41
CA PRO A 119 5.69 -0.66 -19.50
C PRO A 119 4.59 0.37 -19.21
N MET A 120 4.75 1.56 -19.77
CA MET A 120 3.62 2.47 -19.93
C MET A 120 2.84 2.07 -21.18
N LEU A 121 1.52 1.99 -21.07
CA LEU A 121 0.63 1.63 -22.16
C LEU A 121 -0.33 2.78 -22.44
N SER A 122 -0.60 3.05 -23.72
CA SER A 122 -1.64 3.99 -24.17
C SER A 122 -2.85 3.23 -24.72
N GLY A 123 -3.85 3.96 -25.23
CA GLY A 123 -5.09 3.35 -25.72
C GLY A 123 -6.00 2.85 -24.61
N ASN A 124 -5.87 3.38 -23.40
CA ASN A 124 -6.77 3.07 -22.29
C ASN A 124 -7.92 4.08 -22.25
N ARG A 125 -9.01 3.65 -21.60
CA ARG A 125 -10.09 4.50 -21.15
C ARG A 125 -10.16 4.42 -19.62
N MET A 126 -10.31 5.56 -18.97
CA MET A 126 -10.45 5.63 -17.52
C MET A 126 -11.67 6.45 -17.14
N THR A 127 -12.28 6.11 -16.01
CA THR A 127 -13.38 6.86 -15.42
C THR A 127 -13.11 6.99 -13.93
N LEU A 128 -12.99 8.24 -13.47
CA LEU A 128 -12.87 8.56 -12.06
C LEU A 128 -14.23 8.40 -11.37
N LEU A 129 -14.26 7.57 -10.33
CA LEU A 129 -15.44 7.34 -9.50
C LEU A 129 -15.13 7.81 -8.08
N SER A 130 -15.98 8.69 -7.53
CA SER A 130 -15.79 9.29 -6.20
C SER A 130 -16.94 9.06 -5.22
N GLN A 131 -18.06 8.50 -5.68
CA GLN A 131 -19.22 8.21 -4.85
C GLN A 131 -19.25 6.72 -4.47
N PRO A 132 -19.13 6.36 -3.18
CA PRO A 132 -19.04 4.97 -2.73
C PRO A 132 -20.18 4.06 -3.23
N GLU A 133 -21.42 4.53 -3.17
CA GLU A 133 -22.60 3.83 -3.67
C GLU A 133 -22.49 3.53 -5.17
N SER A 134 -22.12 4.54 -5.97
CA SER A 134 -21.91 4.38 -7.41
C SER A 134 -20.76 3.42 -7.71
N ILE A 135 -19.65 3.48 -6.95
CA ILE A 135 -18.51 2.58 -7.11
C ILE A 135 -18.93 1.13 -6.89
N LEU A 136 -19.60 0.84 -5.76
CA LEU A 136 -20.00 -0.53 -5.39
C LEU A 136 -21.00 -1.10 -6.40
N ARG A 137 -21.99 -0.31 -6.82
CA ARG A 137 -22.96 -0.72 -7.83
C ARG A 137 -22.35 -0.94 -9.20
N GLU A 138 -21.41 -0.09 -9.59
CA GLU A 138 -20.70 -0.20 -10.86
C GLU A 138 -19.86 -1.48 -10.89
N ILE A 139 -19.13 -1.79 -9.81
CA ILE A 139 -18.39 -3.05 -9.67
C ILE A 139 -19.34 -4.25 -9.72
N ALA A 140 -20.43 -4.23 -8.96
CA ALA A 140 -21.41 -5.33 -8.96
C ALA A 140 -22.05 -5.54 -10.33
N ARG A 141 -22.35 -4.46 -11.05
CA ARG A 141 -22.88 -4.49 -12.42
C ARG A 141 -21.89 -5.13 -13.39
N ASP A 142 -20.64 -4.71 -13.37
CA ASP A 142 -19.61 -5.26 -14.27
C ASP A 142 -19.32 -6.74 -13.94
N ILE A 143 -19.35 -7.12 -12.66
CA ILE A 143 -19.27 -8.52 -12.25
C ILE A 143 -20.44 -9.30 -12.84
N ARG A 144 -21.68 -8.82 -12.72
CA ARG A 144 -22.86 -9.50 -13.28
C ARG A 144 -22.80 -9.67 -14.79
N GLN A 145 -22.13 -8.79 -15.51
CA GLN A 145 -21.95 -8.86 -16.97
C GLN A 145 -20.81 -9.80 -17.40
N SER A 146 -20.00 -10.26 -16.45
CA SER A 146 -18.87 -11.14 -16.73
C SER A 146 -19.28 -12.51 -17.26
N SER A 147 -18.35 -13.09 -18.03
CA SER A 147 -18.53 -14.32 -18.78
C SER A 147 -17.35 -15.29 -18.65
N GLN A 148 -16.17 -14.82 -18.23
CA GLN A 148 -14.95 -15.62 -18.15
C GLN A 148 -14.38 -15.67 -16.73
N SER A 149 -14.10 -14.51 -16.13
CA SER A 149 -13.44 -14.44 -14.82
C SER A 149 -13.76 -13.16 -14.03
N CYS A 150 -13.77 -13.28 -12.71
CA CYS A 150 -13.89 -12.16 -11.77
C CYS A 150 -12.85 -12.33 -10.66
N TYR A 151 -11.77 -11.56 -10.72
CA TYR A 151 -10.63 -11.63 -9.81
C TYR A 151 -10.55 -10.37 -8.95
N LEU A 152 -10.65 -10.53 -7.64
CA LEU A 152 -10.73 -9.42 -6.68
C LEU A 152 -9.71 -9.60 -5.56
N GLU A 153 -9.02 -8.51 -5.20
CA GLU A 153 -8.05 -8.46 -4.13
C GLU A 153 -8.28 -7.21 -3.27
N TYR A 154 -8.49 -7.40 -1.96
CA TYR A 154 -8.78 -6.31 -1.03
C TYR A 154 -8.14 -6.47 0.35
N TYR A 155 -7.59 -5.37 0.86
CA TYR A 155 -7.19 -5.26 2.27
C TYR A 155 -8.37 -5.44 3.23
N ILE A 156 -9.37 -4.56 3.13
CA ILE A 156 -10.60 -4.64 3.92
C ILE A 156 -11.76 -4.96 2.98
N TRP A 157 -12.41 -6.07 3.28
CA TRP A 157 -13.79 -6.33 2.93
C TRP A 157 -14.61 -6.34 4.21
N HIS A 158 -15.65 -5.52 4.27
CA HIS A 158 -16.55 -5.45 5.42
C HIS A 158 -17.98 -5.79 4.98
N PRO A 159 -18.72 -6.64 5.73
CA PRO A 159 -20.11 -6.96 5.39
C PRO A 159 -21.06 -5.76 5.61
N GLY A 160 -22.18 -5.74 4.89
CA GLY A 160 -23.28 -4.79 5.06
C GLY A 160 -23.34 -3.68 4.00
N GLY A 161 -24.56 -3.28 3.64
CA GLY A 161 -24.79 -2.24 2.63
C GLY A 161 -24.54 -2.73 1.21
N ASP A 162 -24.09 -1.85 0.32
CA ASP A 162 -23.91 -2.17 -1.11
C ASP A 162 -22.74 -3.16 -1.36
N THR A 163 -21.88 -3.43 -0.38
CA THR A 163 -20.85 -4.48 -0.51
C THR A 163 -21.43 -5.90 -0.51
N ASP A 164 -22.61 -6.07 0.08
CA ASP A 164 -23.32 -7.35 0.06
C ASP A 164 -23.83 -7.65 -1.36
N ASP A 165 -24.22 -6.62 -2.13
CA ASP A 165 -24.60 -6.74 -3.54
C ASP A 165 -23.43 -7.24 -4.41
N VAL A 166 -22.19 -6.82 -4.11
CA VAL A 166 -20.98 -7.34 -4.76
C VAL A 166 -20.79 -8.83 -4.44
N CYS A 167 -21.08 -9.25 -3.21
CA CYS A 167 -21.01 -10.67 -2.84
C CYS A 167 -22.07 -11.50 -3.58
N ASP A 168 -23.30 -10.98 -3.68
CA ASP A 168 -24.39 -11.63 -4.40
C ASP A 168 -24.08 -11.72 -5.91
N ALA A 169 -23.57 -10.64 -6.52
CA ALA A 169 -23.11 -10.63 -7.91
C ALA A 169 -22.05 -11.71 -8.19
N LEU A 170 -21.05 -11.87 -7.29
CA LEU A 170 -20.05 -12.94 -7.41
C LEU A 170 -20.68 -14.33 -7.35
N MET A 171 -21.65 -14.55 -6.47
CA MET A 171 -22.36 -15.83 -6.38
C MET A 171 -23.20 -16.12 -7.63
N GLU A 172 -23.90 -15.12 -8.14
CA GLU A 172 -24.70 -15.21 -9.37
C GLU A 172 -23.85 -15.65 -10.56
N VAL A 173 -22.68 -15.03 -10.76
CA VAL A 173 -21.83 -15.34 -11.92
C VAL A 173 -21.03 -16.62 -11.74
N ALA A 174 -20.61 -16.95 -10.51
CA ALA A 174 -19.99 -18.25 -10.21
C ALA A 174 -20.95 -19.41 -10.50
N ALA A 175 -22.24 -19.25 -10.21
CA ALA A 175 -23.27 -20.25 -10.54
C ALA A 175 -23.42 -20.47 -12.07
N ARG A 176 -23.05 -19.47 -12.89
CA ARG A 176 -23.00 -19.60 -14.36
C ARG A 176 -21.69 -20.21 -14.88
N GLY A 177 -20.73 -20.51 -14.01
CA GLY A 177 -19.43 -21.09 -14.36
C GLY A 177 -18.30 -20.08 -14.57
N VAL A 178 -18.50 -18.79 -14.24
CA VAL A 178 -17.43 -17.78 -14.29
C VAL A 178 -16.38 -18.07 -13.21
N ASP A 179 -15.08 -18.04 -13.54
CA ASP A 179 -14.02 -18.27 -12.56
C ASP A 179 -13.88 -17.07 -11.60
N CYS A 180 -14.49 -17.20 -10.42
CA CYS A 180 -14.49 -16.16 -9.40
C CYS A 180 -13.43 -16.44 -8.34
N ARG A 181 -12.46 -15.54 -8.20
CA ARG A 181 -11.35 -15.67 -7.23
C ARG A 181 -11.26 -14.43 -6.37
N LEU A 182 -11.15 -14.64 -5.06
CA LEU A 182 -11.15 -13.57 -4.07
C LEU A 182 -9.98 -13.74 -3.09
N LEU A 183 -9.11 -12.73 -3.03
CA LEU A 183 -7.98 -12.62 -2.10
C LEU A 183 -8.27 -11.53 -1.07
N LEU A 184 -8.38 -11.89 0.20
CA LEU A 184 -8.65 -10.93 1.28
C LEU A 184 -7.57 -11.00 2.36
N ASP A 185 -7.09 -9.83 2.80
CA ASP A 185 -6.16 -9.78 3.93
C ASP A 185 -6.84 -10.25 5.23
N SER A 186 -6.17 -11.14 5.95
CA SER A 186 -6.65 -11.75 7.20
C SER A 186 -7.01 -10.72 8.28
N MET A 187 -6.21 -9.67 8.43
CA MET A 187 -6.39 -8.68 9.49
C MET A 187 -7.41 -7.62 9.10
N GLY A 188 -7.29 -7.06 7.89
CA GLY A 188 -8.22 -6.04 7.39
C GLY A 188 -9.64 -6.59 7.23
N SER A 189 -9.78 -7.83 6.74
CA SER A 189 -11.08 -8.46 6.45
C SER A 189 -11.58 -9.41 7.54
N LYS A 190 -11.08 -9.26 8.78
CA LYS A 190 -11.45 -10.12 9.92
C LYS A 190 -12.96 -10.18 10.19
N ALA A 191 -13.66 -9.05 10.05
CA ALA A 191 -15.12 -8.99 10.23
C ALA A 191 -15.84 -9.83 9.17
N PHE A 192 -15.41 -9.74 7.91
CA PHE A 192 -15.93 -10.55 6.82
C PHE A 192 -15.67 -12.04 7.03
N PHE A 193 -14.45 -12.44 7.41
CA PHE A 193 -14.13 -13.84 7.67
C PHE A 193 -14.94 -14.47 8.82
N ARG A 194 -15.44 -13.64 9.75
CA ARG A 194 -16.31 -14.07 10.86
C ARG A 194 -17.80 -14.02 10.54
N SER A 195 -18.18 -13.47 9.39
CA SER A 195 -19.57 -13.38 8.94
C SER A 195 -20.03 -14.67 8.25
N HIS A 196 -21.25 -14.68 7.71
CA HIS A 196 -21.76 -15.79 6.91
C HIS A 196 -21.19 -15.84 5.48
N TRP A 197 -20.64 -14.73 4.98
CA TRP A 197 -20.23 -14.59 3.58
C TRP A 197 -19.18 -15.62 3.11
N PRO A 198 -18.10 -15.91 3.86
CA PRO A 198 -17.10 -16.87 3.42
C PRO A 198 -17.67 -18.26 3.13
N LYS A 199 -18.67 -18.69 3.92
CA LYS A 199 -19.33 -19.98 3.72
C LYS A 199 -20.25 -19.95 2.50
N LYS A 200 -21.03 -18.88 2.32
CA LYS A 200 -21.93 -18.70 1.17
C LYS A 200 -21.15 -18.67 -0.15
N LEU A 201 -20.12 -17.82 -0.23
CA LEU A 201 -19.29 -17.65 -1.43
C LEU A 201 -18.62 -18.96 -1.85
N ARG A 202 -17.98 -19.66 -0.90
CA ARG A 202 -17.36 -20.97 -1.19
C ARG A 202 -18.38 -22.01 -1.66
N LYS A 203 -19.57 -22.04 -1.07
CA LYS A 203 -20.64 -22.93 -1.49
C LYS A 203 -21.15 -22.61 -2.90
N ALA A 204 -21.13 -21.34 -3.29
CA ALA A 204 -21.50 -20.89 -4.63
C ALA A 204 -20.42 -21.10 -5.70
N GLY A 205 -19.24 -21.62 -5.32
CA GLY A 205 -18.13 -21.89 -6.25
C GLY A 205 -17.06 -20.80 -6.31
N VAL A 206 -17.17 -19.73 -5.52
CA VAL A 206 -16.14 -18.67 -5.45
C VAL A 206 -14.91 -19.18 -4.69
N LYS A 207 -13.73 -19.08 -5.31
CA LYS A 207 -12.45 -19.46 -4.71
C LYS A 207 -11.94 -18.34 -3.79
N LEU A 208 -12.29 -18.43 -2.51
CA LEU A 208 -11.91 -17.46 -1.48
C LEU A 208 -10.68 -17.90 -0.68
N VAL A 209 -9.61 -17.10 -0.76
CA VAL A 209 -8.32 -17.30 -0.08
C VAL A 209 -8.05 -16.17 0.92
N GLU A 210 -7.64 -16.57 2.13
CA GLU A 210 -7.18 -15.67 3.18
C GLU A 210 -5.67 -15.42 3.05
N VAL A 211 -5.30 -14.16 2.88
CA VAL A 211 -3.93 -13.70 2.64
C VAL A 211 -3.27 -13.27 3.95
N LEU A 212 -1.97 -13.58 4.09
CA LEU A 212 -1.14 -13.23 5.25
C LEU A 212 -1.81 -13.51 6.63
N PRO A 213 -2.19 -14.78 6.91
CA PRO A 213 -2.95 -15.10 8.11
C PRO A 213 -2.12 -14.94 9.37
N VAL A 214 -2.70 -14.28 10.39
CA VAL A 214 -2.04 -14.03 11.67
C VAL A 214 -2.18 -15.16 12.67
N GLY A 215 -1.14 -15.39 13.47
CA GLY A 215 -1.22 -16.30 14.62
C GLY A 215 0.02 -16.27 15.49
N ALA A 216 -0.16 -16.40 16.81
CA ALA A 216 0.94 -16.39 17.78
C ALA A 216 2.03 -17.42 17.45
N TRP A 217 1.63 -18.60 17.01
CA TRP A 217 2.51 -19.70 16.58
C TRP A 217 3.34 -19.37 15.32
N ARG A 218 2.96 -18.34 14.56
CA ARG A 218 3.61 -17.91 13.31
C ARG A 218 4.63 -16.80 13.50
N ILE A 219 4.61 -16.10 14.64
CA ILE A 219 5.52 -14.98 14.96
C ILE A 219 7.01 -15.34 14.75
N PRO A 220 7.50 -16.54 15.13
CA PRO A 220 8.92 -16.87 14.92
C PRO A 220 9.32 -17.02 13.44
N PHE A 221 8.35 -17.28 12.58
CA PHE A 221 8.57 -17.67 11.18
C PHE A 221 8.16 -16.59 10.16
N GLN A 222 7.27 -15.67 10.55
CA GLN A 222 6.68 -14.67 9.67
C GLN A 222 6.47 -13.33 10.39
N ARG A 223 6.88 -12.22 9.77
CA ARG A 223 6.57 -10.86 10.23
C ARG A 223 5.06 -10.63 10.05
N GLN A 224 4.38 -10.28 11.13
CA GLN A 224 2.92 -10.22 11.18
C GLN A 224 2.34 -8.84 10.83
N ASP A 225 3.19 -7.84 10.59
CA ASP A 225 2.81 -6.48 10.23
C ASP A 225 2.80 -6.24 8.71
N LEU A 226 3.30 -7.19 7.91
CA LEU A 226 3.12 -7.20 6.47
C LEU A 226 1.65 -7.43 6.14
N ARG A 227 1.11 -6.61 5.23
CA ARG A 227 -0.28 -6.69 4.81
C ARG A 227 -0.40 -6.60 3.31
N MET A 228 -1.39 -7.30 2.80
CA MET A 228 -1.86 -7.09 1.44
C MET A 228 -2.76 -5.86 1.50
N HIS A 229 -2.27 -4.75 0.97
CA HIS A 229 -2.94 -3.46 1.04
C HIS A 229 -3.48 -3.02 -0.33
N ARG A 230 -3.56 -3.95 -1.30
CA ARG A 230 -4.14 -3.72 -2.62
C ARG A 230 -5.66 -3.61 -2.58
N LYS A 231 -6.20 -2.91 -3.57
CA LYS A 231 -7.63 -2.80 -3.89
C LYS A 231 -7.71 -2.91 -5.41
N LEU A 232 -7.92 -4.13 -5.87
CA LEU A 232 -7.80 -4.48 -7.28
C LEU A 232 -8.98 -5.36 -7.67
N VAL A 233 -9.63 -5.01 -8.77
CA VAL A 233 -10.67 -5.82 -9.40
C VAL A 233 -10.30 -5.99 -10.86
N VAL A 234 -10.39 -7.20 -11.39
CA VAL A 234 -10.17 -7.50 -12.79
C VAL A 234 -11.27 -8.45 -13.27
N ILE A 235 -12.01 -8.03 -14.29
CA ILE A 235 -13.18 -8.74 -14.80
C ILE A 235 -12.97 -9.01 -16.29
N ASP A 236 -13.05 -10.29 -16.67
CA ASP A 236 -12.90 -10.80 -18.03
C ASP A 236 -11.65 -10.27 -18.77
N ASP A 237 -10.62 -9.84 -18.04
CA ASP A 237 -9.44 -9.15 -18.59
C ASP A 237 -9.76 -7.87 -19.42
N ARG A 238 -10.98 -7.34 -19.26
CA ARG A 238 -11.52 -6.21 -20.02
C ARG A 238 -11.73 -4.97 -19.17
N VAL A 239 -12.12 -5.16 -17.92
CA VAL A 239 -12.35 -4.08 -16.96
C VAL A 239 -11.47 -4.30 -15.75
N GLY A 240 -10.72 -3.26 -15.39
CA GLY A 240 -9.96 -3.18 -14.15
C GLY A 240 -10.52 -2.10 -13.23
N TYR A 241 -10.41 -2.29 -11.92
CA TYR A 241 -10.58 -1.22 -10.95
C TYR A 241 -9.39 -1.18 -10.00
N THR A 242 -8.93 0.03 -9.70
CA THR A 242 -7.94 0.28 -8.64
C THR A 242 -8.13 1.69 -8.08
N GLY A 243 -7.61 1.95 -6.89
CA GLY A 243 -7.80 3.21 -6.19
C GLY A 243 -7.61 3.06 -4.69
N SER A 244 -8.23 3.93 -3.92
CA SER A 244 -8.05 3.99 -2.47
C SER A 244 -9.16 3.28 -1.68
N MET A 245 -10.34 3.09 -2.31
CA MET A 245 -11.54 2.55 -1.66
C MET A 245 -11.39 1.08 -1.32
N ASN A 246 -11.51 0.75 -0.03
CA ASN A 246 -11.71 -0.64 0.40
C ASN A 246 -13.11 -1.15 0.00
N MET A 247 -13.34 -2.46 0.04
CA MET A 247 -14.66 -3.02 -0.20
C MET A 247 -15.53 -2.87 1.05
N VAL A 248 -15.94 -1.62 1.30
CA VAL A 248 -16.71 -1.19 2.47
C VAL A 248 -17.79 -0.22 2.02
N ASP A 249 -18.99 -0.35 2.58
CA ASP A 249 -20.01 0.69 2.50
C ASP A 249 -19.80 1.68 3.66
N PRO A 250 -19.46 2.96 3.38
CA PRO A 250 -19.20 3.93 4.42
C PRO A 250 -20.39 4.24 5.34
N ARG A 251 -21.61 3.80 5.01
CA ARG A 251 -22.79 3.91 5.90
C ARG A 251 -22.79 2.85 7.00
N PHE A 252 -22.08 1.74 6.81
CA PHE A 252 -22.04 0.60 7.74
C PHE A 252 -20.65 0.39 8.35
N PHE A 253 -19.61 0.93 7.73
CA PHE A 253 -18.24 0.76 8.17
C PHE A 253 -17.81 1.83 9.17
N LYS A 254 -17.25 1.41 10.32
CA LYS A 254 -16.64 2.30 11.34
C LYS A 254 -17.50 3.48 11.81
N GLN A 255 -18.83 3.35 11.82
CA GLN A 255 -19.75 4.42 12.26
C GLN A 255 -19.50 4.91 13.69
N ASN A 256 -18.99 4.03 14.56
CA ASN A 256 -18.69 4.34 15.96
C ASN A 256 -17.26 4.89 16.18
N ALA A 257 -16.47 5.10 15.13
CA ALA A 257 -15.09 5.58 15.25
C ALA A 257 -14.97 7.10 15.42
N GLY A 258 -16.07 7.86 15.26
CA GLY A 258 -16.08 9.32 15.42
C GLY A 258 -15.41 10.10 14.29
N VAL A 259 -15.10 9.43 13.17
CA VAL A 259 -14.41 9.99 12.00
C VAL A 259 -15.34 10.35 10.84
N GLY A 260 -16.65 10.09 10.97
CA GLY A 260 -17.60 10.21 9.86
C GLY A 260 -17.45 9.08 8.84
N GLN A 261 -18.03 9.29 7.66
CA GLN A 261 -17.94 8.33 6.56
C GLN A 261 -16.56 8.41 5.88
N TRP A 262 -16.11 7.29 5.34
CA TRP A 262 -14.89 7.25 4.54
C TRP A 262 -15.15 7.84 3.16
N VAL A 263 -14.24 8.71 2.72
CA VAL A 263 -14.28 9.37 1.42
C VAL A 263 -13.10 8.87 0.60
N ASP A 264 -13.38 8.19 -0.50
CA ASP A 264 -12.41 7.45 -1.29
C ASP A 264 -12.72 7.60 -2.78
N ILE A 265 -11.75 7.22 -3.62
CA ILE A 265 -11.95 7.12 -5.06
C ILE A 265 -11.59 5.74 -5.58
N MET A 266 -12.18 5.39 -6.71
CA MET A 266 -11.75 4.29 -7.57
C MET A 266 -11.66 4.77 -9.00
N ILE A 267 -10.75 4.16 -9.76
CA ILE A 267 -10.62 4.37 -11.18
C ILE A 267 -11.10 3.09 -11.84
N ARG A 268 -12.14 3.21 -12.67
CA ARG A 268 -12.53 2.15 -13.60
C ARG A 268 -11.69 2.28 -14.85
N VAL A 269 -11.05 1.21 -15.28
CA VAL A 269 -10.06 1.18 -16.34
C VAL A 269 -10.44 0.13 -17.38
N GLN A 270 -10.33 0.49 -18.65
CA GLN A 270 -10.48 -0.42 -19.78
C GLN A 270 -9.31 -0.25 -20.74
N GLY A 271 -8.87 -1.34 -21.34
CA GLY A 271 -7.86 -1.35 -22.38
C GLY A 271 -6.53 -1.98 -21.98
N PRO A 272 -5.44 -1.68 -22.72
CA PRO A 272 -4.19 -2.43 -22.66
C PRO A 272 -3.55 -2.60 -21.27
N VAL A 273 -3.85 -1.72 -20.31
CA VAL A 273 -3.33 -1.83 -18.94
C VAL A 273 -4.03 -2.92 -18.10
N VAL A 274 -5.23 -3.37 -18.48
CA VAL A 274 -6.00 -4.37 -17.72
C VAL A 274 -5.27 -5.73 -17.63
N PRO A 275 -4.68 -6.29 -18.70
CA PRO A 275 -3.82 -7.47 -18.59
C PRO A 275 -2.63 -7.33 -17.63
N LEU A 276 -2.08 -6.13 -17.47
CA LEU A 276 -1.04 -5.89 -16.47
C LEU A 276 -1.62 -5.89 -15.06
N MET A 277 -2.81 -5.29 -14.85
CA MET A 277 -3.55 -5.38 -13.59
C MET A 277 -3.86 -6.85 -13.25
N TRP A 278 -4.32 -7.62 -14.21
CA TRP A 278 -4.53 -9.06 -14.08
C TRP A 278 -3.28 -9.80 -13.62
N SER A 279 -2.12 -9.47 -14.20
CA SER A 279 -0.86 -10.12 -13.85
C SER A 279 -0.44 -9.90 -12.39
N ILE A 280 -0.83 -8.76 -11.79
CA ILE A 280 -0.61 -8.48 -10.36
C ILE A 280 -1.46 -9.43 -9.52
N PHE A 281 -2.76 -9.56 -9.82
CA PHE A 281 -3.63 -10.50 -9.11
C PHE A 281 -3.12 -11.94 -9.21
N VAL A 282 -2.77 -12.38 -10.43
CA VAL A 282 -2.30 -13.75 -10.67
C VAL A 282 -0.98 -14.03 -9.95
N TRP A 283 -0.10 -13.03 -9.85
CA TRP A 283 1.11 -13.10 -9.03
C TRP A 283 0.76 -13.38 -7.56
N ASP A 284 -0.14 -12.60 -6.97
CA ASP A 284 -0.50 -12.80 -5.55
C ASP A 284 -1.26 -14.12 -5.34
N TRP A 285 -2.07 -14.53 -6.31
CA TRP A 285 -2.74 -15.83 -6.29
C TRP A 285 -1.73 -16.99 -6.26
N GLU A 286 -0.74 -17.00 -7.15
CA GLU A 286 0.30 -18.03 -7.19
C GLU A 286 1.19 -17.96 -5.93
N MET A 287 1.46 -16.76 -5.41
CA MET A 287 2.21 -16.58 -4.18
C MET A 287 1.53 -17.29 -3.00
N GLU A 288 0.23 -17.11 -2.84
CA GLU A 288 -0.54 -17.64 -1.72
C GLU A 288 -0.93 -19.11 -1.92
N THR A 289 -1.41 -19.49 -3.10
CA THR A 289 -1.93 -20.83 -3.37
C THR A 289 -0.86 -21.78 -3.93
N GLY A 290 0.05 -21.27 -4.76
CA GLY A 290 0.97 -22.07 -5.59
C GLY A 290 0.37 -22.53 -6.91
N GLU A 291 -0.88 -22.15 -7.22
CA GLU A 291 -1.51 -22.40 -8.51
C GLU A 291 -1.10 -21.30 -9.49
N ARG A 292 -0.53 -21.68 -10.62
CA ARG A 292 -0.13 -20.74 -11.68
C ARG A 292 -1.28 -20.53 -12.66
N LEU A 293 -1.59 -19.26 -12.95
CA LEU A 293 -2.67 -18.87 -13.87
C LEU A 293 -2.19 -18.11 -15.11
N LEU A 294 -0.88 -17.95 -15.32
CA LEU A 294 -0.35 -17.16 -16.43
C LEU A 294 -0.90 -17.58 -17.81
N ASP A 295 -1.19 -18.87 -18.00
CA ASP A 295 -1.71 -19.39 -19.28
C ASP A 295 -3.24 -19.59 -19.28
N SER A 296 -3.95 -19.04 -18.29
CA SER A 296 -5.38 -19.33 -18.07
C SER A 296 -6.34 -18.48 -18.90
N LEU A 297 -5.88 -17.35 -19.45
CA LEU A 297 -6.69 -16.46 -20.28
C LEU A 297 -5.96 -16.09 -21.56
N GLN A 298 -6.74 -15.88 -22.62
CA GLN A 298 -6.28 -15.22 -23.83
C GLN A 298 -6.56 -13.72 -23.68
N HIS A 299 -5.51 -12.92 -23.77
CA HIS A 299 -5.58 -11.49 -23.56
C HIS A 299 -5.76 -10.79 -24.90
N ASP A 300 -6.92 -10.19 -25.10
CA ASP A 300 -7.26 -9.37 -26.26
C ASP A 300 -8.03 -8.13 -25.80
N PRO A 301 -7.37 -7.20 -25.07
CA PRO A 301 -8.07 -6.06 -24.51
C PRO A 301 -8.46 -5.09 -25.62
N GLU A 302 -9.66 -4.54 -25.51
CA GLU A 302 -10.14 -3.50 -26.41
C GLU A 302 -9.25 -2.25 -26.31
N ALA A 303 -8.75 -1.75 -27.43
CA ALA A 303 -7.94 -0.52 -27.44
C ALA A 303 -8.81 0.70 -27.73
N TRP A 304 -8.59 1.76 -26.97
CA TRP A 304 -9.25 3.06 -27.08
C TRP A 304 -8.22 4.14 -27.46
N PRO A 305 -7.65 4.12 -28.66
CA PRO A 305 -6.55 5.02 -29.03
C PRO A 305 -6.94 6.50 -28.97
N GLN A 306 -8.22 6.82 -29.21
CA GLN A 306 -8.72 8.19 -29.23
C GLN A 306 -8.78 8.85 -27.85
N SER A 307 -8.90 8.07 -26.76
CA SER A 307 -8.97 8.63 -25.40
C SER A 307 -7.59 9.00 -24.84
N ASN A 308 -6.51 8.46 -25.42
CA ASN A 308 -5.11 8.78 -25.10
C ASN A 308 -4.78 8.79 -23.59
N TYR A 309 -5.39 7.90 -22.80
CA TYR A 309 -4.95 7.69 -21.41
C TYR A 309 -3.71 6.80 -21.42
N ARG A 310 -2.57 7.41 -21.08
CA ARG A 310 -1.32 6.71 -20.85
C ARG A 310 -1.26 6.29 -19.39
N ALA A 311 -0.96 5.02 -19.15
CA ALA A 311 -1.03 4.40 -17.84
C ALA A 311 0.19 3.53 -17.59
N GLN A 312 0.75 3.59 -16.39
CA GLN A 312 1.84 2.72 -15.97
C GLN A 312 1.61 2.24 -14.54
N LEU A 313 1.72 0.94 -14.32
CA LEU A 313 1.53 0.32 -13.01
C LEU A 313 2.83 0.32 -12.21
N ILE A 314 2.70 0.64 -10.92
CA ILE A 314 3.78 0.65 -9.94
C ILE A 314 3.37 -0.31 -8.80
N PRO A 315 3.57 -1.63 -8.96
CA PRO A 315 3.43 -2.55 -7.85
C PRO A 315 4.58 -2.38 -6.85
N SER A 316 4.27 -2.40 -5.55
CA SER A 316 5.29 -2.44 -4.48
C SER A 316 5.01 -3.58 -3.50
N GLY A 317 6.04 -3.96 -2.74
CA GLY A 317 5.98 -4.96 -1.69
C GLY A 317 7.31 -5.68 -1.48
N PRO A 318 7.40 -6.58 -0.49
CA PRO A 318 8.67 -7.14 -0.01
C PRO A 318 9.34 -8.15 -0.96
N PHE A 319 8.83 -8.31 -2.19
CA PHE A 319 9.44 -9.07 -3.29
C PHE A 319 9.45 -8.33 -4.63
N VAL A 320 8.74 -7.21 -4.73
CA VAL A 320 8.51 -6.50 -5.99
C VAL A 320 8.86 -5.04 -5.77
N GLY A 321 9.77 -4.52 -6.59
CA GLY A 321 10.09 -3.10 -6.66
C GLY A 321 10.87 -2.49 -5.51
N GLY A 322 10.96 -3.14 -4.34
CA GLY A 322 11.72 -2.60 -3.21
C GLY A 322 11.22 -1.20 -2.84
N ASP A 323 12.09 -0.21 -2.97
CA ASP A 323 11.84 1.22 -2.70
C ASP A 323 11.34 2.01 -3.93
N CYS A 324 11.00 1.36 -5.04
CA CYS A 324 10.64 2.03 -6.30
C CYS A 324 9.47 3.01 -6.15
N ILE A 325 8.45 2.70 -5.34
CA ILE A 325 7.34 3.63 -5.09
C ILE A 325 7.80 4.88 -4.32
N GLN A 326 8.70 4.71 -3.34
CA GLN A 326 9.27 5.82 -2.58
C GLN A 326 10.11 6.72 -3.50
N GLN A 327 10.96 6.12 -4.35
CA GLN A 327 11.73 6.85 -5.35
C GLN A 327 10.84 7.55 -6.38
N SER A 328 9.72 6.92 -6.76
CA SER A 328 8.72 7.48 -7.68
C SER A 328 8.08 8.73 -7.09
N LEU A 329 7.70 8.69 -5.81
CA LEU A 329 7.16 9.85 -5.08
C LEU A 329 8.19 10.97 -4.95
N LEU A 330 9.43 10.65 -4.58
CA LEU A 330 10.51 11.65 -4.53
C LEU A 330 10.72 12.31 -5.88
N LEU A 331 10.80 11.52 -6.95
CA LEU A 331 11.03 12.02 -8.30
C LEU A 331 9.85 12.87 -8.79
N ALA A 332 8.60 12.51 -8.44
CA ALA A 332 7.42 13.34 -8.69
C ALA A 332 7.53 14.72 -7.99
N ILE A 333 7.92 14.76 -6.72
CA ILE A 333 8.07 16.00 -5.95
C ILE A 333 9.22 16.88 -6.48
N TYR A 334 10.34 16.26 -6.86
CA TYR A 334 11.47 16.99 -7.44
C TYR A 334 11.19 17.54 -8.84
N GLN A 335 10.30 16.90 -9.60
CA GLN A 335 9.92 17.35 -10.94
C GLN A 335 8.83 18.42 -10.96
N ALA A 336 8.02 18.54 -9.90
CA ALA A 336 6.99 19.56 -9.79
C ALA A 336 7.57 20.97 -10.00
N ARG A 337 6.95 21.75 -10.90
CA ARG A 337 7.41 23.10 -11.27
C ARG A 337 6.48 24.20 -10.79
N HIS A 338 5.18 23.96 -10.77
CA HIS A 338 4.16 24.95 -10.49
C HIS A 338 3.30 24.54 -9.30
N HIS A 339 2.74 23.34 -9.32
CA HIS A 339 1.87 22.87 -8.26
C HIS A 339 2.05 21.39 -7.97
N LEU A 340 1.84 21.04 -6.71
CA LEU A 340 1.96 19.69 -6.21
C LEU A 340 0.89 19.47 -5.15
N VAL A 341 -0.06 18.57 -5.41
CA VAL A 341 -1.16 18.30 -4.48
C VAL A 341 -1.11 16.85 -4.02
N LEU A 342 -0.96 16.63 -2.72
CA LEU A 342 -0.96 15.30 -2.11
C LEU A 342 -2.22 15.14 -1.25
N THR A 343 -2.92 14.03 -1.44
CA THR A 343 -4.05 13.63 -0.58
C THR A 343 -3.75 12.27 0.02
N THR A 344 -3.84 12.15 1.34
CA THR A 344 -3.62 10.88 2.04
C THR A 344 -4.35 10.84 3.39
N PRO A 345 -4.90 9.68 3.81
CA PRO A 345 -5.46 9.54 5.16
C PRO A 345 -4.40 9.56 6.25
N TYR A 346 -3.22 8.98 5.97
CA TYR A 346 -2.14 8.83 6.92
C TYR A 346 -0.88 9.43 6.32
N PHE A 347 -0.32 10.43 7.00
CA PHE A 347 0.88 11.14 6.58
C PHE A 347 1.95 11.02 7.67
N VAL A 348 2.81 10.03 7.50
CA VAL A 348 3.96 9.75 8.38
C VAL A 348 5.14 9.41 7.47
N PRO A 349 5.60 10.40 6.67
CA PRO A 349 6.60 10.18 5.63
C PRO A 349 7.94 9.69 6.22
N ASP A 350 8.81 9.20 5.35
CA ASP A 350 10.23 9.11 5.70
C ASP A 350 10.91 10.49 5.57
N ASP A 351 12.07 10.62 6.20
CA ASP A 351 12.78 11.90 6.26
C ASP A 351 13.11 12.45 4.85
N PRO A 352 13.51 11.63 3.86
CA PRO A 352 13.70 12.10 2.48
C PRO A 352 12.44 12.68 1.86
N LEU A 353 11.27 12.08 2.07
CA LEU A 353 10.02 12.55 1.49
C LEU A 353 9.56 13.87 2.12
N ALA A 354 9.69 14.01 3.44
CA ALA A 354 9.43 15.27 4.14
C ALA A 354 10.37 16.39 3.65
N ALA A 355 11.67 16.10 3.55
CA ALA A 355 12.66 17.07 3.06
C ALA A 355 12.41 17.46 1.59
N ALA A 356 11.96 16.52 0.75
CA ALA A 356 11.62 16.80 -0.64
C ALA A 356 10.41 17.76 -0.76
N LEU A 357 9.37 17.58 0.07
CA LEU A 357 8.22 18.47 0.12
C LEU A 357 8.62 19.89 0.56
N SER A 358 9.38 19.99 1.66
CA SER A 358 9.93 21.27 2.13
C SER A 358 10.78 21.95 1.06
N SER A 359 11.62 21.18 0.36
CA SER A 359 12.45 21.68 -0.73
C SER A 359 11.61 22.16 -1.92
N ALA A 360 10.52 21.47 -2.26
CA ALA A 360 9.63 21.91 -3.34
C ALA A 360 8.93 23.23 -3.02
N ALA A 361 8.40 23.37 -1.81
CA ALA A 361 7.83 24.64 -1.35
C ALA A 361 8.87 25.76 -1.34
N ALA A 362 10.09 25.50 -0.86
CA ALA A 362 11.18 26.47 -0.87
C ALA A 362 11.63 26.89 -2.29
N ARG A 363 11.44 26.04 -3.32
CA ARG A 363 11.66 26.39 -4.73
C ARG A 363 10.56 27.30 -5.31
N GLY A 364 9.48 27.55 -4.58
CA GLY A 364 8.32 28.31 -5.03
C GLY A 364 7.23 27.47 -5.72
N VAL A 365 7.29 26.14 -5.62
CA VAL A 365 6.18 25.27 -6.05
C VAL A 365 5.04 25.41 -5.04
N GLN A 366 3.81 25.56 -5.50
CA GLN A 366 2.65 25.52 -4.62
C GLN A 366 2.40 24.08 -4.15
N VAL A 367 2.86 23.76 -2.94
CA VAL A 367 2.70 22.42 -2.35
C VAL A 367 1.49 22.42 -1.43
N GLN A 368 0.49 21.60 -1.75
CA GLN A 368 -0.74 21.44 -0.98
C GLN A 368 -0.88 20.02 -0.46
N LEU A 369 -1.12 19.87 0.84
CA LEU A 369 -1.29 18.59 1.52
C LEU A 369 -2.69 18.53 2.14
N VAL A 370 -3.54 17.66 1.61
CA VAL A 370 -4.91 17.45 2.10
C VAL A 370 -4.97 16.21 2.98
N LEU A 371 -5.29 16.40 4.25
CA LEU A 371 -5.35 15.38 5.28
C LEU A 371 -6.73 15.35 5.93
N PRO A 372 -7.19 14.22 6.47
CA PRO A 372 -8.40 14.23 7.29
C PRO A 372 -8.19 15.04 8.58
N ALA A 373 -9.23 15.76 9.02
CA ALA A 373 -9.25 16.44 10.32
C ALA A 373 -9.33 15.45 11.49
N ARG A 374 -10.00 14.31 11.28
CA ARG A 374 -10.16 13.24 12.26
C ARG A 374 -9.67 11.93 11.67
N ASN A 375 -8.88 11.20 12.42
CA ASN A 375 -8.27 9.95 11.98
C ASN A 375 -8.62 8.82 12.97
N ASP A 376 -8.81 7.60 12.46
CA ASP A 376 -9.18 6.43 13.25
C ASP A 376 -7.98 5.73 13.91
N SER A 377 -6.76 6.21 13.62
CA SER A 377 -5.51 5.84 14.25
C SER A 377 -4.93 7.03 15.03
N ILE A 378 -5.09 6.97 16.37
CA ILE A 378 -4.54 7.96 17.30
C ILE A 378 -3.01 8.09 17.13
N MET A 379 -2.33 6.96 16.98
CA MET A 379 -0.88 6.91 16.82
C MET A 379 -0.43 7.59 15.51
N ALA A 380 -1.11 7.30 14.40
CA ALA A 380 -0.80 7.93 13.11
C ALA A 380 -1.09 9.44 13.15
N ASN A 381 -2.18 9.86 13.79
CA ASN A 381 -2.52 11.28 13.93
C ASN A 381 -1.44 12.06 14.70
N HIS A 382 -0.96 11.52 15.82
CA HIS A 382 0.09 12.19 16.59
C HIS A 382 1.45 12.18 15.89
N ALA A 383 1.82 11.07 15.25
CA ALA A 383 3.05 11.00 14.48
C ALA A 383 3.04 11.97 13.27
N CYS A 384 1.89 12.09 12.59
CA CYS A 384 1.68 13.07 11.53
C CYS A 384 1.92 14.51 12.01
N ASN A 385 1.37 14.86 13.17
CA ASN A 385 1.49 16.20 13.73
C ASN A 385 2.94 16.61 14.01
N ALA A 386 3.86 15.66 14.23
CA ALA A 386 5.28 15.97 14.46
C ALA A 386 5.93 16.67 13.26
N PHE A 387 5.44 16.46 12.03
CA PHE A 387 5.99 17.06 10.81
C PHE A 387 5.36 18.42 10.45
N MET A 388 4.23 18.78 11.05
CA MET A 388 3.42 19.92 10.58
C MET A 388 4.12 21.27 10.76
N GLU A 389 4.88 21.45 11.84
CA GLU A 389 5.58 22.72 12.09
C GLU A 389 6.63 22.99 10.99
N GLU A 390 7.46 21.99 10.70
CA GLU A 390 8.48 22.07 9.64
C GLU A 390 7.87 22.32 8.25
N LEU A 391 6.81 21.59 7.90
CA LEU A 391 6.17 21.75 6.59
C LEU A 391 5.51 23.12 6.43
N LEU A 392 4.78 23.58 7.45
CA LEU A 392 4.15 24.91 7.44
C LEU A 392 5.19 26.03 7.38
N GLU A 393 6.33 25.87 8.06
CA GLU A 393 7.45 26.82 7.99
C GLU A 393 8.10 26.86 6.60
N ALA A 394 8.19 25.71 5.92
CA ALA A 394 8.71 25.62 4.56
C ALA A 394 7.77 26.19 3.50
N GLY A 395 6.53 26.54 3.87
CA GLY A 395 5.51 27.09 2.96
C GLY A 395 4.57 26.05 2.36
N VAL A 396 4.54 24.82 2.89
CA VAL A 396 3.54 23.82 2.49
C VAL A 396 2.18 24.21 3.03
N GLU A 397 1.17 24.28 2.16
CA GLU A 397 -0.21 24.54 2.54
C GLU A 397 -0.87 23.24 3.01
N VAL A 398 -1.23 23.15 4.29
CA VAL A 398 -1.89 21.94 4.84
C VAL A 398 -3.37 22.21 5.08
N TYR A 399 -4.23 21.36 4.53
CA TYR A 399 -5.69 21.42 4.64
C TYR A 399 -6.20 20.22 5.44
N ARG A 400 -7.12 20.46 6.39
CA ARG A 400 -7.75 19.43 7.22
C ARG A 400 -9.22 19.25 6.82
N TYR A 401 -9.53 18.16 6.11
CA TYR A 401 -10.86 17.83 5.62
C TYR A 401 -11.81 17.43 6.76
N ASP A 402 -12.96 18.11 6.88
CA ASP A 402 -13.83 18.04 8.05
C ASP A 402 -15.05 17.13 7.87
N ALA A 403 -15.47 16.86 6.63
CA ALA A 403 -16.72 16.16 6.33
C ALA A 403 -16.68 14.62 6.44
N GLY A 404 -15.54 14.03 6.80
CA GLY A 404 -15.38 12.59 6.97
C GLY A 404 -13.92 12.16 7.11
N LEU A 405 -13.66 10.85 7.03
CA LEU A 405 -12.30 10.34 6.90
C LEU A 405 -11.91 10.34 5.43
N LEU A 406 -11.22 11.40 5.01
CA LEU A 406 -10.61 11.44 3.69
C LEU A 406 -9.54 10.36 3.57
N HIS A 407 -9.81 9.36 2.74
CA HIS A 407 -9.01 8.16 2.57
C HIS A 407 -8.49 7.99 1.13
N THR A 408 -8.82 8.92 0.23
CA THR A 408 -8.15 9.12 -1.07
C THR A 408 -6.63 9.15 -0.91
N LYS A 409 -5.93 8.47 -1.83
CA LYS A 409 -4.48 8.47 -1.94
C LYS A 409 -4.09 8.89 -3.36
N SER A 410 -3.64 10.12 -3.48
CA SER A 410 -3.27 10.67 -4.77
C SER A 410 -2.15 11.70 -4.66
N VAL A 411 -1.37 11.80 -5.73
CA VAL A 411 -0.40 12.88 -5.95
C VAL A 411 -0.64 13.45 -7.34
N LEU A 412 -0.93 14.75 -7.41
CA LEU A 412 -1.07 15.50 -8.66
C LEU A 412 0.18 16.36 -8.83
N VAL A 413 0.83 16.26 -9.99
CA VAL A 413 2.08 16.97 -10.29
C VAL A 413 1.87 17.83 -11.50
N ASP A 414 1.83 19.15 -11.26
CA ASP A 414 1.43 20.14 -12.25
C ASP A 414 0.11 19.68 -12.97
N ASP A 415 -0.18 20.22 -14.14
CA ASP A 415 -1.32 19.78 -14.97
C ASP A 415 -0.96 18.57 -15.86
N ASP A 416 0.12 17.86 -15.51
CA ASP A 416 0.77 16.90 -16.42
C ASP A 416 0.42 15.45 -16.09
N PHE A 417 0.58 15.01 -14.84
CA PHE A 417 0.31 13.62 -14.47
C PHE A 417 -0.17 13.44 -13.03
N ALA A 418 -0.81 12.30 -12.79
CA ALA A 418 -1.31 11.89 -11.49
C ALA A 418 -0.78 10.52 -11.09
N LEU A 419 -0.52 10.34 -9.80
CA LEU A 419 -0.36 9.04 -9.15
C LEU A 419 -1.61 8.77 -8.33
N VAL A 420 -2.31 7.66 -8.58
CA VAL A 420 -3.49 7.25 -7.81
C VAL A 420 -3.40 5.78 -7.47
N GLY A 421 -3.70 5.39 -6.23
CA GLY A 421 -3.64 3.99 -5.86
C GLY A 421 -3.88 3.72 -4.38
N THR A 422 -3.18 2.72 -3.87
CA THR A 422 -3.43 2.14 -2.54
C THR A 422 -2.42 2.56 -1.48
N VAL A 423 -1.33 3.20 -1.91
CA VAL A 423 -0.18 3.63 -1.10
C VAL A 423 -0.56 4.83 -0.23
N ASN A 424 -0.46 4.69 1.09
CA ASN A 424 -0.42 5.83 2.00
C ASN A 424 0.99 6.47 2.01
N LEU A 425 1.08 7.72 2.46
CA LEU A 425 2.37 8.38 2.71
C LEU A 425 2.88 8.07 4.12
N ASP A 426 2.96 6.78 4.44
CA ASP A 426 3.51 6.24 5.69
C ASP A 426 4.61 5.21 5.45
N ARG A 427 5.45 4.95 6.47
CA ARG A 427 6.63 4.09 6.31
C ARG A 427 6.24 2.65 5.96
N ARG A 428 5.09 2.15 6.41
CA ARG A 428 4.64 0.79 6.07
C ARG A 428 4.22 0.65 4.61
N SER A 429 3.42 1.58 4.09
CA SER A 429 3.03 1.56 2.67
C SER A 429 4.22 1.79 1.74
N LEU A 430 5.21 2.60 2.16
CA LEU A 430 6.41 2.86 1.36
C LEU A 430 7.38 1.67 1.29
N TRP A 431 7.48 0.87 2.36
CA TRP A 431 8.58 -0.11 2.51
C TRP A 431 8.14 -1.56 2.70
N LEU A 432 6.90 -1.82 3.13
CA LEU A 432 6.50 -3.11 3.69
C LEU A 432 5.24 -3.71 3.06
N ASN A 433 4.17 -2.93 2.87
CA ASN A 433 2.91 -3.47 2.39
C ASN A 433 2.97 -3.81 0.89
N PHE A 434 2.15 -4.78 0.49
CA PHE A 434 1.86 -4.98 -0.93
C PHE A 434 0.87 -3.90 -1.37
N GLU A 435 1.27 -3.06 -2.31
CA GLU A 435 0.47 -1.95 -2.82
C GLU A 435 0.48 -1.95 -4.35
N VAL A 436 -0.41 -1.14 -4.93
CA VAL A 436 -0.43 -0.83 -6.36
C VAL A 436 -0.76 0.64 -6.55
N THR A 437 0.00 1.31 -7.41
CA THR A 437 -0.25 2.70 -7.83
C THR A 437 -0.28 2.76 -9.35
N LEU A 438 -1.16 3.60 -9.88
CA LEU A 438 -1.27 3.88 -11.30
C LEU A 438 -0.71 5.29 -11.55
N LEU A 439 0.32 5.37 -12.37
CA LEU A 439 0.74 6.62 -13.02
C LEU A 439 -0.15 6.85 -14.22
N ILE A 440 -0.80 8.00 -14.26
CA ILE A 440 -1.71 8.41 -15.33
C ILE A 440 -1.20 9.71 -15.92
N ASP A 441 -0.83 9.66 -17.19
CA ASP A 441 -0.38 10.81 -17.98
C ASP A 441 -1.47 11.16 -19.00
N ASN A 442 -2.41 11.99 -18.56
CA ASN A 442 -3.53 12.48 -19.35
C ASN A 442 -4.08 13.80 -18.76
N PRO A 443 -4.04 14.92 -19.48
CA PRO A 443 -4.49 16.22 -18.95
C PRO A 443 -5.97 16.26 -18.54
N LEU A 444 -6.86 15.53 -19.23
CA LEU A 444 -8.29 15.49 -18.86
C LEU A 444 -8.48 14.80 -17.52
N PHE A 445 -7.80 13.67 -17.30
CA PHE A 445 -7.82 12.97 -16.02
C PHE A 445 -7.29 13.84 -14.89
N VAL A 446 -6.16 14.54 -15.12
CA VAL A 446 -5.56 15.43 -14.13
C VAL A 446 -6.53 16.56 -13.80
N ALA A 447 -7.19 17.16 -14.78
CA ALA A 447 -8.20 18.19 -14.55
C ALA A 447 -9.40 17.68 -13.72
N GLU A 448 -9.91 16.47 -14.00
CA GLU A 448 -10.98 15.83 -13.21
C GLU A 448 -10.55 15.61 -11.74
N MET A 449 -9.33 15.11 -11.55
CA MET A 449 -8.76 14.91 -10.21
C MET A 449 -8.51 16.24 -9.48
N THR A 450 -8.03 17.26 -10.17
CA THR A 450 -7.84 18.60 -9.62
C THR A 450 -9.17 19.18 -9.14
N HIS A 451 -10.23 19.07 -9.94
CA HIS A 451 -11.57 19.52 -9.55
C HIS A 451 -12.09 18.75 -8.32
N LEU A 452 -11.89 17.43 -8.28
CA LEU A 452 -12.25 16.61 -7.11
C LEU A 452 -11.52 17.08 -5.85
N VAL A 453 -10.20 17.25 -5.92
CA VAL A 453 -9.38 17.62 -4.76
C VAL A 453 -9.66 19.06 -4.31
N GLN A 454 -9.96 19.98 -5.23
CA GLN A 454 -10.44 21.31 -4.88
C GLN A 454 -11.75 21.25 -4.08
N GLY A 455 -12.67 20.35 -4.45
CA GLY A 455 -13.88 20.08 -3.66
C GLY A 455 -13.58 19.55 -2.25
N TYR A 456 -12.51 18.80 -2.06
CA TYR A 456 -12.05 18.45 -0.71
C TYR A 456 -11.53 19.67 0.06
N MET A 457 -10.78 20.55 -0.60
CA MET A 457 -10.23 21.76 0.04
C MET A 457 -11.32 22.76 0.44
N THR A 458 -12.43 22.85 -0.30
CA THR A 458 -13.58 23.69 0.08
C THR A 458 -14.24 23.25 1.38
N GLU A 459 -14.20 21.95 1.67
CA GLU A 459 -14.72 21.32 2.90
C GLU A 459 -13.62 21.09 3.95
N ALA A 460 -12.48 21.77 3.79
CA ALA A 460 -11.32 21.63 4.64
C ALA A 460 -10.92 22.95 5.30
N THR A 461 -10.43 22.85 6.52
CA THR A 461 -9.87 23.98 7.25
C THR A 461 -8.36 24.11 6.96
N PRO A 462 -7.87 25.25 6.44
CA PRO A 462 -6.44 25.46 6.25
C PRO A 462 -5.73 25.61 7.61
N MET A 463 -4.57 24.98 7.74
CA MET A 463 -3.73 25.09 8.93
C MET A 463 -2.93 26.39 8.92
N SER A 464 -2.80 27.03 10.08
CA SER A 464 -2.00 28.24 10.27
C SER A 464 -0.80 27.93 11.14
N LEU A 465 0.40 28.32 10.68
CA LEU A 465 1.64 28.19 11.45
C LEU A 465 1.55 28.89 12.81
N ALA A 466 0.98 30.10 12.85
CA ALA A 466 0.83 30.87 14.09
C ALA A 466 -0.05 30.10 15.10
N LYS A 467 -1.20 29.59 14.67
CA LYS A 467 -2.08 28.76 15.51
C LYS A 467 -1.41 27.45 15.91
N TRP A 468 -0.60 26.86 15.03
CA TRP A 468 0.10 25.61 15.30
C TRP A 468 1.17 25.74 16.39
N ARG A 469 1.90 26.87 16.38
CA ARG A 469 2.95 27.15 17.38
C ARG A 469 2.39 27.44 18.76
N ASP A 470 1.19 28.03 18.86
CA ASP A 470 0.49 28.38 20.11
C ASP A 470 -0.06 27.17 20.90
N ARG A 471 0.02 25.96 20.33
CA ARG A 471 -0.49 24.75 20.99
C ARG A 471 0.26 24.43 22.29
N PRO A 472 -0.42 23.85 23.30
CA PRO A 472 0.20 23.48 24.56
C PRO A 472 1.42 22.56 24.41
N ARG A 473 2.49 22.82 25.19
CA ARG A 473 3.76 22.07 25.13
C ARG A 473 3.59 20.56 25.33
N TYR A 474 2.65 20.13 26.18
CA TYR A 474 2.40 18.70 26.42
C TYR A 474 1.96 17.96 25.15
N LYS A 475 1.19 18.62 24.26
CA LYS A 475 0.79 18.03 22.96
C LYS A 475 2.02 17.84 22.07
N LYS A 476 2.90 18.83 22.00
CA LYS A 476 4.14 18.77 21.22
C LYS A 476 5.06 17.64 21.71
N VAL A 477 5.18 17.46 23.03
CA VAL A 477 5.96 16.34 23.60
C VAL A 477 5.35 15.00 23.23
N MET A 478 4.03 14.85 23.37
CA MET A 478 3.33 13.60 23.04
C MET A 478 3.47 13.25 21.55
N GLU A 479 3.36 14.22 20.65
CA GLU A 479 3.55 14.05 19.20
C GLU A 479 4.95 13.54 18.86
N ASN A 480 5.99 14.13 19.47
CA ASN A 480 7.37 13.68 19.29
C ASN A 480 7.63 12.28 19.88
N ILE A 481 6.96 11.91 20.99
CA ILE A 481 7.03 10.54 21.51
C ILE A 481 6.41 9.56 20.50
N PHE A 482 5.23 9.87 19.95
CA PHE A 482 4.59 9.02 18.94
C PHE A 482 5.39 8.94 17.65
N TYR A 483 6.09 10.01 17.26
CA TYR A 483 7.00 10.00 16.12
C TYR A 483 8.12 8.96 16.24
N LEU A 484 8.63 8.66 17.44
CA LEU A 484 9.61 7.59 17.65
C LEU A 484 9.08 6.21 17.26
N PHE A 485 7.76 6.03 17.27
CA PHE A 485 7.08 4.81 16.84
C PHE A 485 6.68 4.84 15.36
N SER A 486 7.06 5.87 14.59
CA SER A 486 6.82 5.96 13.14
C SER A 486 7.30 4.74 12.33
N PRO A 487 8.38 3.99 12.68
CA PRO A 487 8.72 2.78 11.94
C PRO A 487 7.69 1.64 12.06
N LEU A 488 6.75 1.74 13.01
CA LEU A 488 5.65 0.79 13.20
C LEU A 488 4.36 1.22 12.48
N LEU A 489 4.34 2.43 11.92
CA LEU A 489 3.20 3.09 11.28
C LEU A 489 3.24 3.02 9.76
#